data_AF-A0A975J6T7-F1
#
_entry.id   AF-A0A975J6T7-F1
#
_cell.length_a   1.000
_cell.length_b   1.000
_cell.length_c   1.000
_cell.angle_alpha   90.00
_cell.angle_beta   90.00
_cell.angle_gamma   90.00
#
_symmetry.space_group_name_H-M   'P 1'
#
loop_
_entity.id
_entity.type
_entity.pdbx_description
1 polymer ?
#
loop_
_entity_poly.entity_id
_entity_poly.type
_entity_poly.pdbx_seq_one_letter_code
_entity_poly.pdbx_strand_id
1 'polypeptide(L)'
;MKKKLALALVVALTIGVFAGCSKPSKETSGNFTDGEYEGVGEGFKGDIKVSVKVENGKITNIGIIEIDETPGIGDEGVKETIKKIIEAQSTEVDTHSGATISSNGTMEAVAVALGLKEAKIAEKPVEDAKPDPEPMTFVDGIYEGSAKGFKSDIKVKVIVEGSKITSIDTLEIGETEGIGDDASKEIIDNVIKFQSTEVDAKSGATVSSNATIEAILNALNSEPTKETAEETAKPAEKSADKPAEKPADKPAEKSAEKPADKPAEKPTEKPADKPAEKPAEPAEPAASGYKDGTYVGKGEGFYGDIEIKVTIKDGKITAATINKMDETEGVGDVAVKKIAEQVVSKQTGDIAVVSGATISSEGAIKAVKDALGQAK
;
A
#
# COMPACT_ATOMS: atom_id res chain seq x y z
N MET A 1 -36.60 22.82 57.64
CA MET A 1 -36.94 21.49 57.08
C MET A 1 -35.63 20.77 56.77
N LYS A 2 -35.43 19.62 57.44
CA LYS A 2 -34.70 18.39 57.05
C LYS A 2 -33.56 18.55 56.01
N LYS A 3 -32.29 18.53 56.42
CA LYS A 3 -31.37 17.35 56.51
C LYS A 3 -31.26 16.53 55.23
N LYS A 4 -30.02 16.37 54.73
CA LYS A 4 -29.31 15.12 54.36
C LYS A 4 -28.17 15.46 53.38
N LEU A 5 -27.06 14.75 53.27
CA LEU A 5 -26.26 13.85 54.11
C LEU A 5 -25.06 13.52 53.18
N ALA A 6 -23.84 13.52 53.71
CA ALA A 6 -22.65 13.06 53.02
C ALA A 6 -22.76 11.58 52.60
N LEU A 7 -22.07 11.18 51.52
CA LEU A 7 -21.37 9.89 51.49
C LEU A 7 -20.27 9.88 50.41
N ALA A 8 -19.02 9.95 50.87
CA ALA A 8 -17.86 9.47 50.14
C ALA A 8 -17.87 7.93 50.17
N LEU A 9 -17.57 7.28 49.04
CA LEU A 9 -17.26 5.86 48.99
C LEU A 9 -15.94 5.65 48.25
N VAL A 10 -14.87 5.65 49.03
CA VAL A 10 -13.58 5.04 48.68
C VAL A 10 -13.75 3.54 48.86
N VAL A 11 -13.52 2.75 47.80
CA VAL A 11 -13.28 1.31 47.94
C VAL A 11 -11.90 1.03 47.34
N ALA A 12 -10.91 1.09 48.21
CA ALA A 12 -9.65 0.39 48.04
C ALA A 12 -9.90 -1.09 48.40
N LEU A 13 -9.72 -1.99 47.44
CA LEU A 13 -9.67 -3.43 47.70
C LEU A 13 -8.24 -3.92 47.43
N THR A 14 -7.39 -3.80 48.43
CA THR A 14 -6.10 -4.49 48.51
C THR A 14 -6.32 -5.91 49.02
N ILE A 15 -6.04 -6.92 48.20
CA ILE A 15 -5.73 -8.28 48.65
C ILE A 15 -4.32 -8.60 48.15
N GLY A 16 -3.39 -8.76 49.09
CA GLY A 16 -2.10 -9.38 48.83
C GLY A 16 -2.01 -10.71 49.55
N VAL A 17 -1.52 -11.75 48.87
CA VAL A 17 -0.74 -12.86 49.46
C VAL A 17 0.29 -13.35 48.42
N PHE A 18 1.42 -13.77 48.98
CA PHE A 18 2.76 -14.01 48.44
C PHE A 18 2.99 -15.30 47.61
N ALA A 19 4.10 -15.24 46.85
CA ALA A 19 5.09 -16.28 46.55
C ALA A 19 4.86 -17.26 45.37
N GLY A 20 5.75 -17.17 44.38
CA GLY A 20 6.01 -18.20 43.37
C GLY A 20 6.85 -17.68 42.20
N CYS A 21 8.19 -17.73 42.32
CA CYS A 21 9.10 -17.50 41.19
C CYS A 21 8.99 -18.64 40.17
N SER A 22 8.35 -18.35 39.03
CA SER A 22 8.69 -18.87 37.71
C SER A 22 8.27 -17.77 36.74
N LYS A 23 9.20 -17.18 35.98
CA LYS A 23 8.84 -16.28 34.88
C LYS A 23 7.92 -17.07 33.93
N PRO A 24 6.64 -16.73 33.81
CA PRO A 24 5.81 -17.30 32.76
C PRO A 24 6.24 -16.63 31.47
N SER A 25 6.62 -17.41 30.47
CA SER A 25 6.46 -17.00 29.08
C SER A 25 4.98 -16.60 28.92
N LYS A 26 4.75 -15.33 28.57
CA LYS A 26 3.42 -14.74 28.49
C LYS A 26 2.70 -15.31 27.27
N GLU A 27 2.24 -16.55 27.35
CA GLU A 27 1.27 -17.08 26.40
C GLU A 27 -0.05 -16.35 26.60
N THR A 28 -0.28 -15.33 25.78
CA THR A 28 -1.47 -14.51 25.80
C THR A 28 -2.52 -15.18 24.92
N SER A 29 -3.14 -16.26 25.40
CA SER A 29 -4.25 -16.93 24.70
C SER A 29 -5.61 -16.37 25.16
N GLY A 30 -6.26 -15.64 24.24
CA GLY A 30 -7.72 -15.63 24.03
C GLY A 30 -8.66 -15.32 25.19
N ASN A 31 -8.51 -14.18 25.86
CA ASN A 31 -9.60 -13.63 26.70
C ASN A 31 -9.61 -12.10 26.61
N PHE A 32 -9.92 -11.59 25.42
CA PHE A 32 -10.01 -10.15 25.15
C PHE A 32 -11.35 -9.59 25.63
N THR A 33 -11.41 -8.33 26.02
CA THR A 33 -12.69 -7.67 26.31
C THR A 33 -13.48 -7.49 25.02
N ASP A 34 -14.74 -7.94 25.00
CA ASP A 34 -15.65 -7.75 23.87
C ASP A 34 -15.79 -6.28 23.50
N GLY A 35 -15.91 -6.00 22.21
CA GLY A 35 -15.99 -4.64 21.67
C GLY A 35 -15.35 -4.51 20.29
N GLU A 36 -15.30 -3.27 19.82
CA GLU A 36 -14.60 -2.91 18.58
C GLU A 36 -13.59 -1.81 18.92
N TYR A 37 -12.34 -2.03 18.53
CA TYR A 37 -11.21 -1.21 18.97
C TYR A 37 -10.32 -0.85 17.79
N GLU A 38 -9.90 0.41 17.72
CA GLU A 38 -8.92 0.84 16.72
C GLU A 38 -7.51 0.79 17.29
N GLY A 39 -6.55 0.45 16.44
CA GLY A 39 -5.14 0.50 16.78
C GLY A 39 -4.28 0.87 15.59
N VAL A 40 -3.11 1.43 15.89
CA VAL A 40 -2.15 1.93 14.92
C VAL A 40 -0.78 1.30 15.21
N GLY A 41 -0.08 0.90 14.16
CA GLY A 41 1.30 0.43 14.24
C GLY A 41 2.11 0.90 13.04
N GLU A 42 3.42 1.02 13.22
CA GLU A 42 4.32 1.57 12.20
C GLU A 42 4.60 0.52 11.10
N GLY A 43 4.16 0.80 9.88
CA GLY A 43 4.44 0.00 8.68
C GLY A 43 5.71 0.45 7.96
N PHE A 44 5.96 -0.11 6.76
CA PHE A 44 7.16 0.16 5.98
C PHE A 44 7.15 1.52 5.28
N LYS A 45 6.00 1.93 4.72
CA LYS A 45 5.86 3.26 4.09
C LYS A 45 5.16 4.28 4.98
N GLY A 46 4.18 3.83 5.75
CA GLY A 46 3.47 4.67 6.70
C GLY A 46 2.79 3.84 7.77
N ASP A 47 1.86 4.47 8.49
CA ASP A 47 1.16 3.82 9.58
C ASP A 47 0.11 2.82 9.03
N ILE A 48 -0.08 1.74 9.76
CA ILE A 48 -1.12 0.74 9.50
C ILE A 48 -2.18 0.91 10.59
N LYS A 49 -3.40 1.27 10.20
CA LYS A 49 -4.55 1.44 11.10
C LYS A 49 -5.57 0.33 10.89
N VAL A 50 -5.98 -0.32 11.97
CA VAL A 50 -6.94 -1.44 11.94
C VAL A 50 -8.09 -1.24 12.93
N SER A 51 -9.25 -1.82 12.63
CA SER A 51 -10.36 -2.05 13.57
C SER A 51 -10.39 -3.52 13.96
N VAL A 52 -10.28 -3.83 15.25
CA VAL A 52 -10.33 -5.20 15.79
C VAL A 52 -11.67 -5.40 16.49
N LYS A 53 -12.44 -6.38 16.01
CA LYS A 53 -13.70 -6.79 16.62
C LYS A 53 -13.50 -8.03 17.49
N VAL A 54 -13.94 -7.94 18.74
CA VAL A 54 -13.89 -9.01 19.74
C VAL A 54 -15.32 -9.37 20.18
N GLU A 55 -15.65 -10.66 20.09
CA GLU A 55 -16.92 -11.21 20.57
C GLU A 55 -16.69 -12.51 21.36
N ASN A 56 -17.30 -12.61 22.54
CA ASN A 56 -17.14 -13.73 23.48
C ASN A 56 -15.67 -14.05 23.80
N GLY A 57 -14.85 -13.02 23.99
CA GLY A 57 -13.43 -13.15 24.30
C GLY A 57 -12.52 -13.43 23.11
N LYS A 58 -13.06 -13.50 21.89
CA LYS A 58 -12.34 -13.90 20.67
C LYS A 58 -12.31 -12.81 19.63
N ILE A 59 -11.18 -12.67 18.94
CA ILE A 59 -11.03 -11.80 17.77
C ILE A 59 -11.84 -12.42 16.63
N THR A 60 -12.93 -11.78 16.22
CA THR A 60 -13.79 -12.28 15.13
C THR A 60 -13.51 -11.57 13.80
N ASN A 61 -12.97 -10.35 13.83
CA ASN A 61 -12.59 -9.62 12.63
C ASN A 61 -11.45 -8.64 12.92
N ILE A 62 -10.63 -8.37 11.91
CA ILE A 62 -9.69 -7.26 11.88
C ILE A 62 -9.86 -6.57 10.52
N GLY A 63 -10.48 -5.40 10.50
CA GLY A 63 -10.63 -4.56 9.32
C GLY A 63 -9.44 -3.63 9.16
N ILE A 64 -9.00 -3.41 7.92
CA ILE A 64 -8.00 -2.38 7.60
C ILE A 64 -8.74 -1.05 7.42
N ILE A 65 -8.37 -0.04 8.20
CA ILE A 65 -8.91 1.33 8.08
C ILE A 65 -8.01 2.14 7.16
N GLU A 66 -6.71 2.10 7.41
CA GLU A 66 -5.70 2.85 6.66
C GLU A 66 -4.46 1.97 6.51
N ILE A 67 -3.88 2.00 5.31
CA ILE A 67 -2.67 1.29 5.00
C ILE A 67 -1.89 2.08 3.96
N ASP A 68 -0.70 2.54 4.34
CA ASP A 68 0.29 3.05 3.42
C ASP A 68 1.45 2.06 3.34
N GLU A 69 1.38 1.19 2.33
CA GLU A 69 2.32 0.09 2.14
C GLU A 69 2.72 -0.09 0.68
N THR A 70 3.75 -0.90 0.45
CA THR A 70 4.14 -1.26 -0.92
C THR A 70 3.08 -2.19 -1.55
N PRO A 71 2.44 -1.80 -2.67
CA PRO A 71 1.42 -2.65 -3.31
C PRO A 71 1.98 -4.00 -3.74
N GLY A 72 1.18 -5.06 -3.55
CA GLY A 72 1.54 -6.45 -3.82
C GLY A 72 2.52 -7.10 -2.84
N ILE A 73 3.06 -6.38 -1.85
CA ILE A 73 4.05 -6.90 -0.89
C ILE A 73 3.61 -6.56 0.54
N GLY A 74 3.58 -5.28 0.89
CA GLY A 74 3.26 -4.83 2.24
C GLY A 74 1.78 -4.97 2.56
N ASP A 75 0.92 -4.68 1.58
CA ASP A 75 -0.53 -4.88 1.64
C ASP A 75 -0.93 -6.36 1.77
N GLU A 76 -0.35 -7.24 0.96
CA GLU A 76 -0.54 -8.69 1.08
C GLU A 76 0.07 -9.22 2.38
N GLY A 77 1.23 -8.71 2.78
CA GLY A 77 1.84 -9.00 4.08
C GLY A 77 0.94 -8.67 5.25
N VAL A 78 0.27 -7.51 5.23
CA VAL A 78 -0.72 -7.09 6.23
C VAL A 78 -1.92 -8.04 6.23
N LYS A 79 -2.50 -8.35 5.06
CA LYS A 79 -3.66 -9.26 4.95
C LYS A 79 -3.33 -10.66 5.47
N GLU A 80 -2.17 -11.21 5.11
CA GLU A 80 -1.72 -12.52 5.59
C GLU A 80 -1.43 -12.52 7.10
N THR A 81 -0.88 -11.42 7.63
CA THR A 81 -0.64 -11.28 9.08
C THR A 81 -1.96 -11.22 9.84
N ILE A 82 -2.97 -10.49 9.35
CA ILE A 82 -4.31 -10.45 9.92
C ILE A 82 -4.94 -11.85 9.99
N LYS A 83 -4.86 -12.63 8.91
CA LYS A 83 -5.38 -14.01 8.90
C LYS A 83 -4.73 -14.84 9.99
N LYS A 84 -3.40 -14.81 10.10
CA LYS A 84 -2.64 -15.52 11.14
C LYS A 84 -3.06 -15.11 12.55
N ILE A 85 -3.26 -13.81 12.80
CA ILE A 85 -3.68 -13.30 14.11
C ILE A 85 -5.07 -13.84 14.49
N ILE A 86 -6.03 -13.81 13.55
CA ILE A 86 -7.38 -14.31 13.79
C ILE A 86 -7.34 -15.83 14.03
N GLU A 87 -6.59 -16.58 13.23
CA GLU A 87 -6.45 -18.04 13.39
C GLU A 87 -5.77 -18.41 14.71
N ALA A 88 -4.71 -17.69 15.08
CA ALA A 88 -3.94 -17.95 16.30
C ALA A 88 -4.61 -17.37 17.56
N GLN A 89 -5.55 -16.44 17.41
CA GLN A 89 -6.09 -15.62 18.51
C GLN A 89 -4.98 -14.96 19.35
N SER A 90 -3.92 -14.51 18.66
CA SER A 90 -2.69 -13.99 19.24
C SER A 90 -2.14 -12.86 18.37
N THR A 91 -1.62 -11.81 19.00
CA THR A 91 -0.90 -10.72 18.31
C THR A 91 0.56 -11.06 18.01
N GLU A 92 1.06 -12.18 18.52
CA GLU A 92 2.41 -12.67 18.28
C GLU A 92 2.33 -13.83 17.28
N VAL A 93 2.50 -13.51 15.99
CA VAL A 93 2.49 -14.46 14.89
C VAL A 93 3.74 -14.30 14.02
N ASP A 94 4.05 -15.29 13.20
CA ASP A 94 5.20 -15.19 12.30
C ASP A 94 4.95 -14.14 11.21
N THR A 95 5.96 -13.29 10.97
CA THR A 95 5.94 -12.32 9.88
C THR A 95 5.80 -12.98 8.51
N HIS A 96 5.29 -12.24 7.53
CA HIS A 96 5.29 -12.67 6.14
C HIS A 96 6.67 -12.41 5.50
N SER A 97 7.21 -13.39 4.78
CA SER A 97 8.52 -13.26 4.11
C SER A 97 8.46 -12.14 3.07
N GLY A 98 9.40 -11.20 3.14
CA GLY A 98 9.43 -10.03 2.25
C GLY A 98 8.57 -8.83 2.71
N ALA A 99 7.74 -9.00 3.74
CA ALA A 99 6.90 -7.93 4.31
C ALA A 99 7.06 -7.83 5.83
N THR A 100 8.28 -8.07 6.34
CA THR A 100 8.56 -8.16 7.78
C THR A 100 8.16 -6.91 8.55
N ILE A 101 8.43 -5.72 8.00
CA ILE A 101 8.11 -4.45 8.67
C ILE A 101 6.60 -4.25 8.71
N SER A 102 5.90 -4.45 7.60
CA SER A 102 4.43 -4.38 7.51
C SER A 102 3.73 -5.38 8.43
N SER A 103 4.24 -6.62 8.53
CA SER A 103 3.75 -7.63 9.48
C SER A 103 3.93 -7.18 10.92
N ASN A 104 5.09 -6.63 11.28
CA ASN A 104 5.35 -6.13 12.63
C ASN A 104 4.44 -4.94 12.97
N GLY A 105 4.26 -4.00 12.04
CA GLY A 105 3.33 -2.88 12.19
C GLY A 105 1.89 -3.35 12.38
N THR A 106 1.45 -4.37 11.63
CA THR A 106 0.13 -4.97 11.80
C THR A 106 -0.05 -5.61 13.18
N MET A 107 0.92 -6.40 13.63
CA MET A 107 0.89 -7.02 14.97
C MET A 107 0.88 -5.96 16.07
N GLU A 108 1.62 -4.86 15.89
CA GLU A 108 1.61 -3.72 16.80
C GLU A 108 0.25 -3.01 16.81
N ALA A 109 -0.33 -2.71 15.65
CA ALA A 109 -1.64 -2.08 15.54
C ALA A 109 -2.72 -2.89 16.26
N VAL A 110 -2.74 -4.22 16.07
CA VAL A 110 -3.69 -5.10 16.76
C VAL A 110 -3.39 -5.16 18.27
N ALA A 111 -2.13 -5.23 18.68
CA ALA A 111 -1.77 -5.22 20.10
C ALA A 111 -2.17 -3.92 20.80
N VAL A 112 -2.10 -2.79 20.10
CA VAL A 112 -2.59 -1.48 20.58
C VAL A 112 -4.12 -1.49 20.69
N ALA A 113 -4.83 -1.95 19.65
CA ALA A 113 -6.28 -2.06 19.66
C ALA A 113 -6.80 -2.91 20.83
N LEU A 114 -6.09 -4.00 21.14
CA LEU A 114 -6.45 -4.90 22.25
C LEU A 114 -5.93 -4.43 23.62
N GLY A 115 -5.30 -3.25 23.71
CA GLY A 115 -4.75 -2.71 24.95
C GLY A 115 -3.58 -3.49 25.53
N LEU A 116 -2.92 -4.32 24.72
CA LEU A 116 -1.77 -5.14 25.11
C LEU A 116 -0.44 -4.36 25.05
N LYS A 117 -0.41 -3.33 24.22
CA LYS A 117 0.68 -2.35 24.12
C LYS A 117 0.08 -0.94 24.26
N GLU A 118 0.83 -0.06 24.91
CA GLU A 118 0.55 1.36 24.82
C GLU A 118 0.74 1.81 23.37
N ALA A 119 -0.15 2.66 22.88
CA ALA A 119 0.03 3.27 21.57
C ALA A 119 1.39 3.98 21.57
N LYS A 120 2.35 3.47 20.80
CA LYS A 120 3.47 4.27 20.34
C LYS A 120 2.89 5.26 19.36
N ILE A 121 2.38 6.37 19.91
CA ILE A 121 2.47 7.62 19.19
C ILE A 121 3.97 7.87 19.11
N ALA A 122 4.62 7.34 18.07
CA ALA A 122 5.74 8.08 17.55
C ALA A 122 5.15 9.46 17.32
N GLU A 123 5.65 10.44 18.06
CA GLU A 123 5.64 11.79 17.52
C GLU A 123 6.39 11.64 16.19
N LYS A 124 5.65 11.31 15.12
CA LYS A 124 5.90 11.96 13.84
C LYS A 124 6.14 13.41 14.24
N PRO A 125 7.17 14.09 13.68
CA PRO A 125 7.08 15.54 13.66
C PRO A 125 5.63 15.83 13.36
N VAL A 126 5.00 16.65 14.19
CA VAL A 126 3.82 17.33 13.70
C VAL A 126 4.38 18.02 12.46
N GLU A 127 4.25 17.37 11.30
CA GLU A 127 4.06 18.09 10.07
C GLU A 127 2.84 18.87 10.47
N ASP A 128 3.12 20.13 10.84
CA ASP A 128 2.19 21.05 11.48
C ASP A 128 0.84 20.72 10.87
N ALA A 129 -0.09 20.14 11.66
CA ALA A 129 -1.37 19.73 11.13
C ALA A 129 -1.83 20.93 10.34
N LYS A 130 -1.81 20.79 9.00
CA LYS A 130 -1.90 21.96 8.14
C LYS A 130 -3.20 22.59 8.58
N PRO A 131 -3.20 23.86 9.00
CA PRO A 131 -4.39 24.47 9.58
C PRO A 131 -5.55 24.14 8.65
N ASP A 132 -6.67 23.68 9.22
CA ASP A 132 -7.88 23.37 8.44
C ASP A 132 -8.03 24.48 7.40
N PRO A 133 -8.15 24.12 6.11
CA PRO A 133 -8.07 25.10 5.05
C PRO A 133 -9.13 26.15 5.29
N GLU A 134 -8.77 27.43 5.12
CA GLU A 134 -9.68 28.51 5.45
C GLU A 134 -10.97 28.38 4.62
N PRO A 135 -12.15 28.40 5.25
CA PRO A 135 -13.40 28.22 4.53
C PRO A 135 -13.59 29.40 3.57
N MET A 136 -13.87 29.09 2.31
CA MET A 136 -14.17 30.10 1.30
C MET A 136 -15.64 30.54 1.40
N THR A 137 -15.91 31.78 0.98
CA THR A 137 -17.27 32.27 0.79
C THR A 137 -17.71 32.05 -0.64
N PHE A 138 -18.85 31.40 -0.83
CA PHE A 138 -19.39 31.08 -2.15
C PHE A 138 -20.61 31.93 -2.49
N VAL A 139 -20.83 32.15 -3.78
CA VAL A 139 -22.06 32.75 -4.30
C VAL A 139 -23.07 31.63 -4.53
N ASP A 140 -24.30 31.82 -4.06
CA ASP A 140 -25.37 30.84 -4.25
C ASP A 140 -25.61 30.57 -5.74
N GLY A 141 -25.81 29.30 -6.08
CA GLY A 141 -25.98 28.88 -7.46
C GLY A 141 -25.66 27.41 -7.68
N ILE A 142 -25.92 26.97 -8.91
CA ILE A 142 -25.54 25.65 -9.40
C ILE A 142 -24.41 25.86 -10.40
N TYR A 143 -23.33 25.12 -10.23
CA TYR A 143 -22.12 25.26 -11.02
C TYR A 143 -21.73 23.92 -11.61
N GLU A 144 -21.19 23.92 -12.83
CA GLU A 144 -20.64 22.71 -13.43
C GLU A 144 -19.18 22.94 -13.82
N GLY A 145 -18.36 21.95 -13.52
CA GLY A 145 -16.92 21.99 -13.80
C GLY A 145 -16.43 20.66 -14.31
N SER A 146 -15.37 20.72 -15.10
CA SER A 146 -14.71 19.55 -15.66
C SER A 146 -13.21 19.71 -15.53
N ALA A 147 -12.52 18.60 -15.30
CA ALA A 147 -11.07 18.52 -15.39
C ALA A 147 -10.65 17.15 -15.93
N LYS A 148 -9.43 17.07 -16.45
CA LYS A 148 -8.89 15.84 -17.01
C LYS A 148 -8.40 14.92 -15.89
N GLY A 149 -9.06 13.77 -15.71
CA GLY A 149 -8.65 12.72 -14.79
C GLY A 149 -7.59 11.79 -15.36
N PHE A 150 -7.28 10.72 -14.62
CA PHE A 150 -6.27 9.74 -15.00
C PHE A 150 -6.74 8.87 -16.19
N LYS A 151 -8.00 8.45 -16.19
CA LYS A 151 -8.57 7.60 -17.24
C LYS A 151 -9.53 8.36 -18.17
N SER A 152 -10.28 9.31 -17.62
CA SER A 152 -11.22 10.14 -18.38
C SER A 152 -11.41 11.49 -17.71
N ASP A 153 -12.22 12.36 -18.33
CA ASP A 153 -12.56 13.64 -17.72
C ASP A 153 -13.52 13.42 -16.55
N ILE A 154 -13.28 14.12 -15.44
CA ILE A 154 -14.16 14.17 -14.28
C ILE A 154 -15.07 15.39 -14.46
N LYS A 155 -16.39 15.20 -14.32
CA LYS A 155 -17.39 16.27 -14.34
C LYS A 155 -18.17 16.29 -13.04
N VAL A 156 -18.32 17.48 -12.47
CA VAL A 156 -19.02 17.71 -11.20
C VAL A 156 -20.08 18.79 -11.34
N LYS A 157 -21.16 18.65 -10.57
CA LYS A 157 -22.20 19.65 -10.34
C LYS A 157 -22.11 20.10 -8.88
N VAL A 158 -21.73 21.36 -8.64
CA VAL A 158 -21.60 21.94 -7.30
C VAL A 158 -22.83 22.78 -7.00
N ILE A 159 -23.49 22.52 -5.88
CA ILE A 159 -24.66 23.28 -5.40
C ILE A 159 -24.23 24.12 -4.20
N VAL A 160 -24.44 25.43 -4.32
CA VAL A 160 -24.17 26.39 -3.25
C VAL A 160 -25.47 27.04 -2.79
N GLU A 161 -25.78 26.94 -1.50
CA GLU A 161 -26.94 27.55 -0.87
C GLU A 161 -26.54 28.22 0.45
N GLY A 162 -26.97 29.46 0.67
CA GLY A 162 -26.64 30.19 1.89
C GLY A 162 -25.13 30.40 2.06
N SER A 163 -24.42 30.64 0.96
CA SER A 163 -22.97 30.78 0.86
C SER A 163 -22.16 29.56 1.29
N LYS A 164 -22.77 28.36 1.25
CA LYS A 164 -22.13 27.08 1.56
C LYS A 164 -22.34 26.09 0.44
N ILE A 165 -21.31 25.29 0.14
CA ILE A 165 -21.43 24.10 -0.70
C ILE A 165 -22.30 23.08 0.05
N THR A 166 -23.48 22.78 -0.48
CA THR A 166 -24.43 21.83 0.11
C THR A 166 -24.38 20.47 -0.56
N SER A 167 -24.02 20.40 -1.84
CA SER A 167 -23.78 19.14 -2.57
C SER A 167 -22.72 19.31 -3.64
N ILE A 168 -22.03 18.20 -3.93
CA ILE A 168 -21.21 18.04 -5.14
C ILE A 168 -21.56 16.69 -5.75
N ASP A 169 -22.26 16.71 -6.86
CA ASP A 169 -22.64 15.50 -7.58
C ASP A 169 -21.63 15.20 -8.68
N THR A 170 -21.11 13.98 -8.74
CA THR A 170 -20.31 13.52 -9.88
C THR A 170 -21.22 13.17 -11.05
N LEU A 171 -21.15 13.97 -12.12
CA LEU A 171 -21.89 13.74 -13.37
C LEU A 171 -21.19 12.70 -14.25
N GLU A 172 -19.85 12.71 -14.24
CA GLU A 172 -19.02 11.77 -14.98
C GLU A 172 -17.78 11.45 -14.14
N ILE A 173 -17.59 10.17 -13.84
CA ILE A 173 -16.36 9.64 -13.25
C ILE A 173 -16.00 8.37 -14.01
N GLY A 174 -14.99 8.45 -14.86
CA GLY A 174 -14.41 7.27 -15.50
C GLY A 174 -12.99 7.09 -15.03
N GLU A 175 -12.79 6.99 -13.72
CA GLU A 175 -11.50 6.75 -13.09
C GLU A 175 -11.25 5.25 -12.85
N THR A 176 -10.15 4.92 -12.17
CA THR A 176 -9.91 3.54 -11.77
C THR A 176 -10.84 3.14 -10.64
N GLU A 177 -11.75 2.21 -10.92
CA GLU A 177 -12.68 1.64 -9.93
C GLU A 177 -11.95 1.22 -8.65
N GLY A 178 -12.48 1.66 -7.49
CA GLY A 178 -11.93 1.35 -6.17
C GLY A 178 -10.63 2.08 -5.78
N ILE A 179 -10.07 2.92 -6.66
CA ILE A 179 -8.91 3.77 -6.34
C ILE A 179 -9.26 5.22 -6.59
N GLY A 180 -9.42 5.60 -7.86
CA GLY A 180 -9.72 6.97 -8.26
C GLY A 180 -11.14 7.38 -7.88
N ASP A 181 -12.10 6.45 -7.94
CA ASP A 181 -13.48 6.72 -7.54
C ASP A 181 -13.60 7.01 -6.04
N ASP A 182 -12.90 6.22 -5.22
CA ASP A 182 -12.93 6.39 -3.76
C ASP A 182 -12.13 7.61 -3.32
N ALA A 183 -11.03 7.91 -4.01
CA ALA A 183 -10.31 9.16 -3.82
C ALA A 183 -11.20 10.38 -4.14
N SER A 184 -11.98 10.32 -5.22
CA SER A 184 -12.85 11.42 -5.63
C SER A 184 -13.98 11.67 -4.61
N LYS A 185 -14.59 10.60 -4.09
CA LYS A 185 -15.60 10.69 -3.02
C LYS A 185 -15.03 11.33 -1.75
N GLU A 186 -13.86 10.89 -1.32
CA GLU A 186 -13.20 11.41 -0.12
C GLU A 186 -12.85 12.91 -0.26
N ILE A 187 -12.36 13.32 -1.44
CA ILE A 187 -12.13 14.73 -1.76
C ILE A 187 -13.42 15.54 -1.68
N ILE A 188 -14.52 15.04 -2.28
CA ILE A 188 -15.82 15.71 -2.24
C ILE A 188 -16.30 15.89 -0.80
N ASP A 189 -16.24 14.84 0.02
CA ASP A 189 -16.63 14.89 1.43
C ASP A 189 -15.80 15.92 2.20
N ASN A 190 -14.49 15.98 1.95
CA ASN A 190 -13.60 16.96 2.58
C ASN A 190 -13.90 18.40 2.12
N VAL A 191 -14.17 18.62 0.84
CA VAL A 191 -14.54 19.95 0.33
C VAL A 191 -15.84 20.43 0.97
N ILE A 192 -16.86 19.56 1.08
CA ILE A 192 -18.12 19.91 1.74
C ILE A 192 -17.91 20.15 3.24
N LYS A 193 -17.11 19.31 3.91
CA LYS A 193 -16.82 19.43 5.34
C LYS A 193 -16.09 20.73 5.68
N PHE A 194 -15.04 21.05 4.93
CA PHE A 194 -14.16 22.20 5.21
C PHE A 194 -14.59 23.46 4.47
N GLN A 195 -15.53 23.36 3.52
CA GLN A 195 -15.96 24.48 2.68
C GLN A 195 -14.77 25.12 1.96
N SER A 196 -13.81 24.31 1.52
CA SER A 196 -12.58 24.74 0.86
C SER A 196 -12.10 23.70 -0.14
N THR A 197 -11.45 24.16 -1.21
CA THR A 197 -10.79 23.31 -2.21
C THR A 197 -9.31 23.05 -1.89
N GLU A 198 -8.77 23.64 -0.82
CA GLU A 198 -7.40 23.40 -0.34
C GLU A 198 -7.32 22.12 0.50
N VAL A 199 -7.92 21.04 0.00
CA VAL A 199 -7.88 19.70 0.61
C VAL A 199 -6.73 18.90 0.01
N ASP A 200 -6.12 18.03 0.80
CA ASP A 200 -4.99 17.24 0.35
C ASP A 200 -5.41 16.08 -0.56
N ALA A 201 -4.55 15.76 -1.53
CA ALA A 201 -4.76 14.62 -2.40
C ALA A 201 -4.54 13.29 -1.66
N LYS A 202 -5.30 12.26 -2.04
CA LYS A 202 -5.15 10.93 -1.47
C LYS A 202 -3.87 10.25 -1.95
N SER A 203 -3.09 9.70 -1.03
CA SER A 203 -1.92 8.88 -1.34
C SER A 203 -2.29 7.70 -2.25
N GLY A 204 -1.50 7.47 -3.30
CA GLY A 204 -1.76 6.41 -4.29
C GLY A 204 -2.82 6.74 -5.35
N ALA A 205 -3.55 7.86 -5.22
CA ALA A 205 -4.56 8.31 -6.19
C ALA A 205 -4.41 9.80 -6.56
N THR A 206 -3.18 10.32 -6.49
CA THR A 206 -2.88 11.76 -6.60
C THR A 206 -3.44 12.42 -7.86
N VAL A 207 -3.38 11.74 -9.01
CA VAL A 207 -3.90 12.29 -10.28
C VAL A 207 -5.42 12.45 -10.22
N SER A 208 -6.12 11.41 -9.76
CA SER A 208 -7.58 11.41 -9.62
C SER A 208 -8.06 12.44 -8.59
N SER A 209 -7.36 12.54 -7.44
CA SER A 209 -7.66 13.54 -6.42
C SER A 209 -7.49 14.96 -6.94
N ASN A 210 -6.35 15.27 -7.57
CA ASN A 210 -6.09 16.60 -8.11
C ASN A 210 -7.08 16.97 -9.22
N ALA A 211 -7.45 16.02 -10.08
CA ALA A 211 -8.46 16.24 -11.10
C ALA A 211 -9.84 16.54 -10.49
N THR A 212 -10.22 15.88 -9.39
CA THR A 212 -11.47 16.18 -8.67
C THR A 212 -11.44 17.59 -8.08
N ILE A 213 -10.34 17.97 -7.42
CA ILE A 213 -10.14 19.32 -6.86
C ILE A 213 -10.23 20.37 -8.00
N GLU A 214 -9.57 20.12 -9.12
CA GLU A 214 -9.57 21.03 -10.28
C GLU A 214 -10.96 21.14 -10.92
N ALA A 215 -11.72 20.04 -11.03
CA ALA A 215 -13.08 20.07 -11.56
C ALA A 215 -14.00 20.92 -10.67
N ILE A 216 -13.88 20.79 -9.34
CA ILE A 216 -14.64 21.60 -8.37
C ILE A 216 -14.22 23.07 -8.44
N LEU A 217 -12.91 23.36 -8.51
CA LEU A 217 -12.40 24.73 -8.70
C LEU A 217 -12.93 25.37 -9.99
N ASN A 218 -12.92 24.61 -11.10
CA ASN A 218 -13.45 25.07 -12.37
C ASN A 218 -14.95 25.35 -12.29
N ALA A 219 -15.71 24.52 -11.56
CA ALA A 219 -17.13 24.76 -11.30
C ALA A 219 -17.32 26.07 -10.54
N LEU A 220 -16.65 26.24 -9.40
CA LEU A 220 -16.81 27.41 -8.53
C LEU A 220 -16.32 28.72 -9.17
N ASN A 221 -15.42 28.65 -10.16
CA ASN A 221 -14.96 29.79 -10.96
C ASN A 221 -15.81 30.06 -12.22
N SER A 222 -16.80 29.19 -12.51
CA SER A 222 -17.70 29.36 -13.65
C SER A 222 -18.89 30.27 -13.31
N GLU A 223 -19.61 30.73 -14.34
CA GLU A 223 -20.89 31.39 -14.12
C GLU A 223 -21.96 30.35 -13.69
N PRO A 224 -22.82 30.67 -12.72
CA PRO A 224 -23.87 29.75 -12.31
C PRO A 224 -24.78 29.43 -13.49
N THR A 225 -25.13 28.15 -13.65
CA THR A 225 -26.05 27.72 -14.70
C THR A 225 -27.43 28.32 -14.44
N LYS A 226 -28.14 28.71 -15.50
CA LYS A 226 -29.48 29.33 -15.42
C LYS A 226 -30.59 28.32 -15.09
N GLU A 227 -30.28 27.26 -14.36
CA GLU A 227 -31.29 26.32 -13.88
C GLU A 227 -31.82 26.77 -12.53
N THR A 228 -33.09 27.16 -12.53
CA THR A 228 -33.87 27.43 -11.32
C THR A 228 -33.91 26.16 -10.45
N ALA A 229 -33.67 26.33 -9.14
CA ALA A 229 -33.61 25.31 -8.10
C ALA A 229 -34.94 24.55 -7.82
N GLU A 230 -35.53 23.93 -8.83
CA GLU A 230 -36.85 23.25 -8.72
C GLU A 230 -36.81 21.73 -9.01
N GLU A 231 -35.63 21.09 -8.99
CA GLU A 231 -35.53 19.62 -9.15
C GLU A 231 -34.99 18.88 -7.92
N THR A 232 -35.26 19.36 -6.71
CA THR A 232 -35.16 18.55 -5.49
C THR A 232 -36.46 17.78 -5.25
N ALA A 233 -36.76 16.74 -6.04
CA ALA A 233 -37.68 15.66 -5.66
C ALA A 233 -37.75 14.49 -6.66
N LYS A 234 -36.66 13.75 -6.93
CA LYS A 234 -36.80 12.29 -7.17
C LYS A 234 -35.48 11.51 -7.03
N PRO A 235 -35.45 10.39 -6.27
CA PRO A 235 -34.33 9.47 -6.25
C PRO A 235 -34.32 8.62 -7.54
N ALA A 236 -33.19 8.57 -8.24
CA ALA A 236 -32.99 7.61 -9.32
C ALA A 236 -32.65 6.23 -8.74
N GLU A 237 -33.56 5.29 -8.98
CA GLU A 237 -33.48 3.89 -8.59
C GLU A 237 -32.27 3.17 -9.20
N LYS A 238 -31.65 2.37 -8.32
CA LYS A 238 -30.96 1.11 -8.58
C LYS A 238 -31.47 0.39 -9.85
N SER A 239 -30.59 0.21 -10.84
CA SER A 239 -30.80 -0.77 -11.91
C SER A 239 -29.95 -2.01 -11.66
N ALA A 240 -30.61 -3.08 -11.23
CA ALA A 240 -30.17 -4.46 -11.33
C ALA A 240 -31.36 -5.29 -11.85
N ASP A 241 -31.26 -5.90 -13.03
CA ASP A 241 -31.22 -7.37 -13.23
C ASP A 241 -31.39 -7.80 -14.73
N LYS A 242 -30.34 -8.46 -15.27
CA LYS A 242 -30.32 -9.85 -15.83
C LYS A 242 -31.16 -10.24 -17.10
N PRO A 243 -31.09 -11.51 -17.59
CA PRO A 243 -30.14 -12.09 -18.57
C PRO A 243 -30.77 -12.58 -19.90
N ALA A 244 -29.92 -12.89 -20.90
CA ALA A 244 -30.20 -13.81 -22.02
C ALA A 244 -28.88 -14.05 -22.80
N GLU A 245 -28.56 -15.17 -23.46
CA GLU A 245 -29.00 -16.55 -23.48
C GLU A 245 -27.87 -17.32 -24.21
N LYS A 246 -27.78 -18.64 -23.99
CA LYS A 246 -26.83 -19.58 -24.61
C LYS A 246 -27.13 -19.77 -26.12
N PRO A 247 -26.14 -20.17 -26.93
CA PRO A 247 -26.29 -21.50 -27.55
C PRO A 247 -25.02 -22.36 -27.42
N ALA A 248 -25.24 -23.66 -27.24
CA ALA A 248 -24.24 -24.70 -27.37
C ALA A 248 -24.05 -25.04 -28.85
N ASP A 249 -22.81 -25.39 -29.24
CA ASP A 249 -22.55 -26.67 -29.87
C ASP A 249 -21.06 -27.07 -29.75
N LYS A 250 -20.85 -28.30 -29.27
CA LYS A 250 -19.65 -29.15 -29.43
C LYS A 250 -19.97 -30.10 -30.63
N PRO A 251 -19.05 -30.90 -31.24
CA PRO A 251 -17.96 -31.61 -30.58
C PRO A 251 -16.62 -31.76 -31.35
N ALA A 252 -15.52 -31.81 -30.60
CA ALA A 252 -14.54 -32.93 -30.55
C ALA A 252 -13.37 -32.89 -31.54
N GLU A 253 -12.14 -32.85 -31.00
CA GLU A 253 -11.26 -34.02 -31.07
C GLU A 253 -10.19 -33.98 -29.96
N LYS A 254 -9.57 -35.14 -29.77
CA LYS A 254 -8.94 -35.69 -28.57
C LYS A 254 -7.45 -35.88 -28.84
N SER A 255 -6.59 -35.65 -27.86
CA SER A 255 -5.55 -36.63 -27.48
C SER A 255 -4.78 -36.25 -26.22
N ALA A 256 -4.49 -37.31 -25.46
CA ALA A 256 -3.73 -37.40 -24.22
C ALA A 256 -2.24 -37.04 -24.45
N GLU A 257 -1.43 -36.71 -23.44
CA GLU A 257 -0.89 -37.67 -22.47
C GLU A 257 -0.20 -36.96 -21.29
N LYS A 258 -0.23 -37.64 -20.14
CA LYS A 258 0.47 -37.40 -18.86
C LYS A 258 1.65 -38.40 -18.77
N PRO A 259 2.82 -38.08 -18.17
CA PRO A 259 3.18 -38.41 -16.76
C PRO A 259 3.97 -37.28 -16.03
N ALA A 260 3.69 -36.95 -14.75
CA ALA A 260 4.33 -37.45 -13.50
C ALA A 260 5.87 -37.37 -13.54
N ASP A 261 6.62 -36.72 -12.64
CA ASP A 261 6.71 -36.89 -11.17
C ASP A 261 7.51 -35.75 -10.47
N LYS A 262 7.42 -35.66 -9.13
CA LYS A 262 8.14 -34.78 -8.16
C LYS A 262 9.69 -35.02 -8.14
N PRO A 263 10.58 -34.21 -7.46
CA PRO A 263 10.41 -33.66 -6.11
C PRO A 263 10.87 -32.20 -5.88
N ALA A 264 10.38 -31.67 -4.75
CA ALA A 264 10.73 -30.38 -4.17
C ALA A 264 12.11 -30.43 -3.48
N GLU A 265 12.92 -29.38 -3.67
CA GLU A 265 14.04 -29.06 -2.78
C GLU A 265 13.83 -27.70 -2.10
N LYS A 266 14.04 -27.72 -0.79
CA LYS A 266 14.03 -26.62 0.17
C LYS A 266 15.36 -25.86 0.11
N PRO A 267 15.39 -24.55 0.39
CA PRO A 267 16.58 -23.96 1.02
C PRO A 267 16.25 -23.47 2.44
N THR A 268 17.06 -23.95 3.38
CA THR A 268 17.21 -23.45 4.75
C THR A 268 18.00 -22.13 4.75
N GLU A 269 17.50 -21.15 5.49
CA GLU A 269 18.25 -19.94 5.90
C GLU A 269 19.39 -20.27 6.87
N LYS A 270 20.46 -19.46 6.81
CA LYS A 270 21.25 -19.07 7.99
C LYS A 270 21.82 -17.66 7.78
N PRO A 271 21.67 -16.73 8.75
CA PRO A 271 22.29 -15.41 8.72
C PRO A 271 23.67 -15.41 9.40
N ALA A 272 24.55 -14.49 9.00
CA ALA A 272 25.70 -14.07 9.80
C ALA A 272 26.07 -12.60 9.50
N ASP A 273 26.32 -11.88 10.59
CA ASP A 273 26.56 -10.45 10.74
C ASP A 273 27.79 -9.84 10.04
N LYS A 274 27.70 -8.51 9.88
CA LYS A 274 28.61 -7.43 9.44
C LYS A 274 30.05 -7.49 10.02
N PRO A 275 31.05 -6.71 9.50
CA PRO A 275 31.09 -5.25 9.68
C PRO A 275 31.54 -4.42 8.46
N ALA A 276 31.28 -3.11 8.55
CA ALA A 276 31.56 -2.08 7.55
C ALA A 276 33.06 -1.73 7.41
N GLU A 277 33.48 -1.35 6.21
CA GLU A 277 34.71 -0.57 5.99
C GLU A 277 34.53 0.53 4.93
N LYS A 278 35.37 1.56 5.08
CA LYS A 278 35.35 2.94 4.58
C LYS A 278 35.62 3.08 3.05
N PRO A 279 35.21 4.18 2.37
CA PRO A 279 35.32 4.33 0.92
C PRO A 279 36.77 4.47 0.43
N ALA A 280 37.14 3.70 -0.61
CA ALA A 280 38.37 3.86 -1.37
C ALA A 280 38.09 4.47 -2.76
N GLU A 281 38.94 5.42 -3.15
CA GLU A 281 38.97 6.17 -4.41
C GLU A 281 39.29 5.26 -5.62
N PRO A 282 38.87 5.59 -6.86
CA PRO A 282 38.78 4.63 -7.97
C PRO A 282 40.15 4.21 -8.53
N ALA A 283 40.47 2.92 -8.45
CA ALA A 283 41.51 2.31 -9.26
C ALA A 283 40.94 1.90 -10.62
N GLU A 284 41.65 2.21 -11.71
CA GLU A 284 41.35 1.72 -13.06
C GLU A 284 41.25 0.18 -13.07
N PRO A 285 40.13 -0.43 -13.51
CA PRO A 285 40.03 -1.88 -13.58
C PRO A 285 40.69 -2.42 -14.85
N ALA A 286 41.44 -3.52 -14.67
CA ALA A 286 42.03 -4.34 -15.71
C ALA A 286 40.97 -4.92 -16.68
N ALA A 287 41.34 -5.07 -17.96
CA ALA A 287 40.45 -5.59 -19.00
C ALA A 287 39.99 -7.02 -18.68
N SER A 288 38.67 -7.19 -18.54
CA SER A 288 37.98 -8.36 -17.99
C SER A 288 37.94 -9.62 -18.88
N GLY A 289 38.77 -9.72 -19.92
CA GLY A 289 38.87 -10.92 -20.77
C GLY A 289 37.60 -11.26 -21.57
N TYR A 290 36.60 -10.38 -21.61
CA TYR A 290 35.38 -10.58 -22.38
C TYR A 290 35.60 -10.33 -23.88
N LYS A 291 34.92 -11.10 -24.71
CA LYS A 291 34.78 -10.86 -26.14
C LYS A 291 33.86 -9.66 -26.37
N ASP A 292 34.24 -8.85 -27.35
CA ASP A 292 33.44 -7.71 -27.78
C ASP A 292 32.12 -8.18 -28.41
N GLY A 293 31.05 -7.44 -28.15
CA GLY A 293 29.72 -7.77 -28.66
C GLY A 293 28.59 -7.24 -27.80
N THR A 294 27.37 -7.62 -28.17
CA THR A 294 26.16 -7.33 -27.40
C THR A 294 25.53 -8.65 -27.01
N TYR A 295 25.34 -8.84 -25.71
CA TYR A 295 24.87 -10.08 -25.11
C TYR A 295 23.59 -9.79 -24.33
N VAL A 296 22.57 -10.63 -24.51
CA VAL A 296 21.32 -10.53 -23.76
C VAL A 296 21.27 -11.71 -22.82
N GLY A 297 21.24 -11.42 -21.52
CA GLY A 297 21.11 -12.44 -20.50
C GLY A 297 19.77 -12.34 -19.79
N LYS A 298 19.36 -13.45 -19.18
CA LYS A 298 18.03 -13.62 -18.62
C LYS A 298 18.09 -14.09 -17.17
N GLY A 299 17.23 -13.52 -16.32
CA GLY A 299 17.07 -13.90 -14.93
C GLY A 299 15.62 -13.77 -14.49
N GLU A 300 15.20 -14.63 -13.57
CA GLU A 300 13.83 -14.64 -13.04
C GLU A 300 13.69 -13.51 -12.01
N GLY A 301 12.77 -12.58 -12.27
CA GLY A 301 12.40 -11.48 -11.38
C GLY A 301 11.13 -11.78 -10.59
N PHE A 302 10.51 -10.75 -10.01
CA PHE A 302 9.37 -10.90 -9.10
C PHE A 302 8.06 -11.23 -9.84
N TYR A 303 7.77 -10.55 -10.96
CA TYR A 303 6.57 -10.80 -11.77
C TYR A 303 6.86 -11.49 -13.11
N GLY A 304 8.13 -11.64 -13.47
CA GLY A 304 8.51 -12.30 -14.70
C GLY A 304 10.00 -12.23 -14.97
N ASP A 305 10.39 -12.66 -16.16
CA ASP A 305 11.77 -12.65 -16.57
C ASP A 305 12.29 -11.22 -16.80
N ILE A 306 13.45 -10.92 -16.21
CA ILE A 306 14.27 -9.74 -16.49
C ILE A 306 15.31 -10.11 -17.55
N GLU A 307 15.36 -9.32 -18.62
CA GLU A 307 16.38 -9.41 -19.67
C GLU A 307 17.26 -8.16 -19.66
N ILE A 308 18.56 -8.35 -19.46
CA ILE A 308 19.56 -7.28 -19.50
C ILE A 308 20.45 -7.47 -20.73
N LYS A 309 20.57 -6.40 -21.51
CA LYS A 309 21.48 -6.29 -22.65
C LYS A 309 22.77 -5.63 -22.22
N VAL A 310 23.87 -6.37 -22.27
CA VAL A 310 25.23 -5.91 -21.96
C VAL A 310 26.02 -5.71 -23.25
N THR A 311 26.68 -4.56 -23.41
CA THR A 311 27.55 -4.24 -24.56
C THR A 311 28.99 -4.15 -24.12
N ILE A 312 29.87 -4.85 -24.82
CA ILE A 312 31.30 -4.95 -24.54
C ILE A 312 32.09 -4.45 -25.74
N LYS A 313 33.05 -3.55 -25.48
CA LYS A 313 34.01 -3.02 -26.46
C LYS A 313 35.39 -2.95 -25.83
N ASP A 314 36.41 -3.36 -26.58
CA ASP A 314 37.79 -3.44 -26.13
C ASP A 314 37.94 -4.22 -24.80
N GLY A 315 37.12 -5.27 -24.63
CA GLY A 315 37.06 -6.10 -23.43
C GLY A 315 36.47 -5.43 -22.19
N LYS A 316 35.84 -4.24 -22.33
CA LYS A 316 35.18 -3.48 -21.25
C LYS A 316 33.68 -3.41 -21.43
N ILE A 317 32.93 -3.47 -20.33
CA ILE A 317 31.48 -3.29 -20.32
C ILE A 317 31.17 -1.81 -20.54
N THR A 318 30.65 -1.45 -21.71
CA THR A 318 30.35 -0.06 -22.09
C THR A 318 28.88 0.32 -21.85
N ALA A 319 27.99 -0.66 -21.78
CA ALA A 319 26.60 -0.45 -21.43
C ALA A 319 25.98 -1.70 -20.81
N ALA A 320 25.06 -1.49 -19.87
CA ALA A 320 24.09 -2.48 -19.42
C ALA A 320 22.73 -1.80 -19.46
N THR A 321 21.79 -2.35 -20.23
CA THR A 321 20.48 -1.74 -20.49
C THR A 321 19.39 -2.77 -20.33
N ILE A 322 18.23 -2.34 -19.89
CA ILE A 322 17.07 -3.21 -19.73
C ILE A 322 16.48 -3.47 -21.10
N ASN A 323 16.42 -4.75 -21.50
CA ASN A 323 15.79 -5.18 -22.75
C ASN A 323 14.31 -5.49 -22.53
N LYS A 324 14.01 -6.15 -21.41
CA LYS A 324 12.66 -6.50 -20.99
C LYS A 324 12.65 -6.67 -19.47
N MET A 325 11.59 -6.24 -18.81
CA MET A 325 11.29 -6.63 -17.44
C MET A 325 9.79 -6.46 -17.21
N ASP A 326 9.27 -7.22 -16.24
CA ASP A 326 7.94 -7.05 -15.68
C ASP A 326 8.13 -7.02 -14.16
N GLU A 327 8.23 -5.81 -13.60
CA GLU A 327 8.69 -5.55 -12.23
C GLU A 327 7.84 -4.46 -11.58
N THR A 328 7.79 -4.46 -10.25
CA THR A 328 7.05 -3.44 -9.48
C THR A 328 7.59 -2.05 -9.78
N GLU A 329 6.72 -1.15 -10.23
CA GLU A 329 7.05 0.26 -10.48
C GLU A 329 7.51 0.95 -9.19
N GLY A 330 8.63 1.68 -9.28
CA GLY A 330 9.23 2.40 -8.17
C GLY A 330 10.12 1.57 -7.23
N VAL A 331 10.12 0.23 -7.36
CA VAL A 331 10.90 -0.68 -6.49
C VAL A 331 11.80 -1.58 -7.32
N GLY A 332 11.19 -2.52 -8.04
CA GLY A 332 11.92 -3.50 -8.84
C GLY A 332 12.62 -2.82 -10.02
N ASP A 333 11.93 -1.93 -10.72
CA ASP A 333 12.50 -1.21 -11.86
C ASP A 333 13.68 -0.30 -11.45
N VAL A 334 13.57 0.40 -10.31
CA VAL A 334 14.64 1.25 -9.75
C VAL A 334 15.83 0.40 -9.35
N ALA A 335 15.60 -0.75 -8.71
CA ALA A 335 16.68 -1.66 -8.32
C ALA A 335 17.41 -2.23 -9.55
N VAL A 336 16.67 -2.67 -10.58
CA VAL A 336 17.23 -3.20 -11.83
C VAL A 336 18.06 -2.12 -12.54
N LYS A 337 17.56 -0.88 -12.63
CA LYS A 337 18.31 0.26 -13.20
C LYS A 337 19.61 0.52 -12.44
N LYS A 338 19.55 0.60 -11.11
CA LYS A 338 20.72 0.82 -10.25
C LYS A 338 21.76 -0.29 -10.39
N ILE A 339 21.33 -1.54 -10.54
CA ILE A 339 22.23 -2.67 -10.77
C ILE A 339 22.91 -2.53 -12.14
N ALA A 340 22.16 -2.22 -13.20
CA ALA A 340 22.74 -2.02 -14.53
C ALA A 340 23.81 -0.91 -14.54
N GLU A 341 23.57 0.22 -13.85
CA GLU A 341 24.56 1.28 -13.66
C GLU A 341 25.80 0.81 -12.88
N GLN A 342 25.60 -0.01 -11.84
CA GLN A 342 26.70 -0.57 -11.07
C GLN A 342 27.55 -1.55 -11.87
N VAL A 343 26.96 -2.31 -12.80
CA VAL A 343 27.70 -3.22 -13.68
C VAL A 343 28.66 -2.45 -14.58
N VAL A 344 28.22 -1.34 -15.15
CA VAL A 344 29.08 -0.48 -16.00
C VAL A 344 30.16 0.20 -15.15
N SER A 345 29.81 0.74 -13.97
CA SER A 345 30.80 1.44 -13.13
C SER A 345 31.83 0.51 -12.48
N LYS A 346 31.43 -0.69 -12.05
CA LYS A 346 32.30 -1.66 -11.37
C LYS A 346 32.92 -2.69 -12.30
N GLN A 347 32.49 -2.74 -13.57
CA GLN A 347 32.96 -3.72 -14.56
C GLN A 347 32.79 -5.18 -14.10
N THR A 348 31.71 -5.51 -13.38
CA THR A 348 31.46 -6.86 -12.86
C THR A 348 29.97 -7.17 -12.76
N GLY A 349 29.62 -8.46 -12.84
CA GLY A 349 28.28 -8.97 -12.53
C GLY A 349 28.08 -9.31 -11.04
N ASP A 350 29.12 -9.23 -10.22
CA ASP A 350 29.05 -9.45 -8.77
C ASP A 350 28.60 -8.17 -8.05
N ILE A 351 27.34 -7.82 -8.27
CA ILE A 351 26.68 -6.67 -7.67
C ILE A 351 25.91 -7.11 -6.43
N ALA A 352 25.88 -6.26 -5.41
CA ALA A 352 25.07 -6.48 -4.22
C ALA A 352 23.59 -6.24 -4.53
N VAL A 353 22.71 -7.01 -3.88
CA VAL A 353 21.27 -6.79 -3.96
C VAL A 353 20.88 -5.41 -3.40
N VAL A 354 19.83 -4.82 -3.95
CA VAL A 354 19.26 -3.57 -3.45
C VAL A 354 18.26 -3.90 -2.34
N SER A 355 18.45 -3.29 -1.16
CA SER A 355 17.56 -3.49 -0.01
C SER A 355 16.12 -3.11 -0.37
N GLY A 356 15.15 -3.94 0.02
CA GLY A 356 13.73 -3.77 -0.32
C GLY A 356 13.33 -4.31 -1.71
N ALA A 357 14.27 -4.75 -2.54
CA ALA A 357 14.02 -5.28 -3.89
C ALA A 357 14.86 -6.53 -4.15
N THR A 358 14.95 -7.44 -3.18
CA THR A 358 15.86 -8.60 -3.20
C THR A 358 15.64 -9.49 -4.43
N ILE A 359 14.39 -9.89 -4.69
CA ILE A 359 14.06 -10.82 -5.79
C ILE A 359 14.36 -10.19 -7.16
N SER A 360 13.90 -8.96 -7.40
CA SER A 360 14.21 -8.20 -8.62
C SER A 360 15.71 -7.99 -8.80
N SER A 361 16.44 -7.75 -7.70
CA SER A 361 17.90 -7.60 -7.71
C SER A 361 18.60 -8.89 -8.12
N GLU A 362 18.20 -10.01 -7.52
CA GLU A 362 18.76 -11.33 -7.84
C GLU A 362 18.48 -11.70 -9.31
N GLY A 363 17.28 -11.42 -9.80
CA GLY A 363 16.91 -11.60 -11.21
C GLY A 363 17.80 -10.77 -12.15
N ALA A 364 17.98 -9.48 -11.87
CA ALA A 364 18.87 -8.62 -12.64
C ALA A 364 20.34 -9.07 -12.59
N ILE A 365 20.85 -9.43 -11.42
CA ILE A 365 22.22 -9.95 -11.23
C ILE A 365 22.41 -11.24 -12.02
N LYS A 366 21.42 -12.14 -11.99
CA LYS A 366 21.43 -13.39 -12.76
C LYS A 366 21.43 -13.10 -14.27
N ALA A 367 20.58 -12.18 -14.73
CA ALA A 367 20.55 -11.75 -16.13
C ALA A 367 21.89 -11.17 -16.60
N VAL A 368 22.54 -10.34 -15.77
CA VAL A 368 23.87 -9.80 -16.08
C VAL A 368 24.92 -10.91 -16.11
N LYS A 369 24.93 -11.81 -15.12
CA LYS A 369 25.88 -12.92 -15.07
C LYS A 369 25.73 -13.87 -16.25
N ASP A 370 24.50 -14.10 -16.69
CA ASP A 370 24.20 -14.87 -17.89
C ASP A 370 24.76 -14.18 -19.15
N ALA A 371 24.51 -12.89 -19.32
CA ALA A 371 25.06 -12.10 -20.45
C ALA A 371 26.59 -12.10 -20.46
N LEU A 372 27.22 -11.86 -19.31
CA LEU A 372 28.68 -11.89 -19.17
C LEU A 372 29.25 -13.31 -19.33
N GLY A 373 28.48 -14.35 -19.02
CA GLY A 373 28.83 -15.74 -19.29
C GLY A 373 28.93 -16.03 -20.78
N GLN A 374 28.02 -15.49 -21.59
CA GLN A 374 28.03 -15.61 -23.05
C GLN A 374 29.22 -14.88 -23.70
N ALA A 375 29.78 -13.87 -23.02
CA ALA A 375 30.89 -13.07 -23.51
C ALA A 375 32.28 -13.67 -23.23
N LYS A 376 32.39 -14.83 -22.58
CA LYS A 376 33.68 -15.46 -22.25
C LYS A 376 34.32 -16.23 -23.41
#